data_AF-A0A0B5QMG1-F1
#
_entry.id   AF-A0A0B5QMG1-F1
#
_cell.length_a   1.000
_cell.length_b   1.000
_cell.length_c   1.000
_cell.angle_alpha   90.00
_cell.angle_beta   90.00
_cell.angle_gamma   90.00
#
_symmetry.space_group_name_H-M   'P 1'
#
loop_
_entity.id
_entity.type
_entity.pdbx_description
1 polymer ?
#
loop_
_entity_poly.entity_id
_entity_poly.type
_entity_poly.pdbx_seq_one_letter_code
_entity_poly.pdbx_strand_id
1 'polypeptide(L)'
;MKNKVLALILATVITTSSSIAAFAAPDNAQLDASRQKYAEIENNIKDIENKIYDLDTQMEPLQATVDKNKIEIDNINKITEKTKKDIEQYKKDINDLDLALGQRVKVMYASGDLEFNYLNFVVNSDSTTEFFSRLQAVSKIVGKDKSYIEDINNKKNELNAKIKSLDDKKAEISKLNKETQDNLNQLSQKKKEEEQLANQAKAEKSKFDEQYLSQLEREAVKYQFDVIDSSNSSSTEIQGAVNQLISIRDSQIKSPIVTKEINDKIEKGKTAAAKKKQEEDRIAAESVKQSVVASNVQSSVQSKSSQKSSSSVAAPSGGSAQAVLNEAYKHLGASYVWGATGPSTFDCSGFTEYVYEHSTGIDISRTTYTQIDVGRPVSEDQLQPGDLVFPHAGHVGIYVGNGQMIHAPQTGDVVKVGPVYNFYAARRIL
;
A
#
# COMPACT_ATOMS: atom_id res chain seq x y z
N MET A 1 8.28 12.79 -12.72
CA MET A 1 7.53 12.07 -13.77
C MET A 1 8.47 11.16 -14.55
N LYS A 2 8.51 9.87 -14.17
CA LYS A 2 9.14 8.66 -14.74
C LYS A 2 9.12 7.62 -13.58
N ASN A 3 9.21 6.32 -13.87
CA ASN A 3 9.13 5.19 -12.90
C ASN A 3 7.71 4.65 -12.52
N LYS A 4 6.68 4.81 -13.36
CA LYS A 4 5.32 4.22 -13.14
C LYS A 4 4.95 3.06 -14.10
N VAL A 5 5.92 2.31 -14.64
CA VAL A 5 5.67 1.42 -15.80
C VAL A 5 5.94 -0.09 -15.58
N LEU A 6 6.63 -0.51 -14.51
CA LEU A 6 7.05 -1.93 -14.40
C LEU A 6 6.01 -2.92 -13.84
N ALA A 7 5.04 -2.49 -13.03
CA ALA A 7 4.21 -3.40 -12.20
C ALA A 7 3.06 -4.13 -12.95
N LEU A 8 2.80 -3.79 -14.22
CA LEU A 8 1.56 -4.16 -14.93
C LEU A 8 1.48 -5.61 -15.47
N ILE A 9 2.44 -6.49 -15.15
CA ILE A 9 2.65 -7.74 -15.91
C ILE A 9 2.57 -9.05 -15.09
N LEU A 10 2.78 -9.07 -13.76
CA LEU A 10 2.65 -10.32 -13.00
C LEU A 10 1.20 -10.69 -12.63
N ALA A 11 0.30 -9.72 -12.64
CA ALA A 11 -1.06 -9.72 -12.07
C ALA A 11 -2.04 -10.87 -12.42
N THR A 12 -1.77 -11.69 -13.45
CA THR A 12 -2.84 -12.41 -14.17
C THR A 12 -3.02 -13.90 -13.91
N VAL A 13 -2.15 -14.61 -13.16
CA VAL A 13 -2.19 -16.10 -13.15
C VAL A 13 -1.84 -16.80 -11.81
N ILE A 14 -2.16 -16.24 -10.64
CA ILE A 14 -1.97 -16.93 -9.33
C ILE A 14 -3.28 -17.07 -8.53
N THR A 15 -4.34 -17.54 -9.19
CA THR A 15 -5.53 -18.11 -8.52
C THR A 15 -6.22 -19.15 -9.42
N THR A 16 -5.72 -20.39 -9.45
CA THR A 16 -6.53 -21.63 -9.52
C THR A 16 -5.61 -22.84 -9.35
N SER A 17 -5.46 -23.34 -8.12
CA SER A 17 -4.93 -24.68 -7.84
C SER A 17 -5.99 -25.74 -8.16
N SER A 18 -6.32 -25.88 -9.45
CA SER A 18 -7.20 -26.94 -9.94
C SER A 18 -6.34 -28.06 -10.53
N SER A 19 -6.30 -29.18 -9.81
CA SER A 19 -5.68 -30.43 -10.23
C SER A 19 -6.17 -30.82 -11.63
N ILE A 20 -5.26 -30.84 -12.59
CA ILE A 20 -5.53 -31.35 -13.93
C ILE A 20 -5.94 -32.82 -13.77
N ALA A 21 -7.17 -33.15 -14.14
CA ALA A 21 -7.63 -34.53 -14.11
C ALA A 21 -6.71 -35.37 -15.01
N ALA A 22 -6.13 -36.43 -14.43
CA ALA A 22 -5.25 -37.35 -15.14
C ALA A 22 -6.06 -38.21 -16.11
N PHE A 23 -6.39 -37.65 -17.28
CA PHE A 23 -6.73 -38.45 -18.45
C PHE A 23 -5.52 -39.29 -18.80
N ALA A 24 -5.73 -40.61 -18.92
CA ALA A 24 -4.69 -41.57 -19.28
C ALA A 24 -4.29 -41.38 -20.75
N ALA A 25 -3.40 -40.41 -20.99
CA ALA A 25 -2.63 -40.28 -22.22
C ALA A 25 -1.53 -41.34 -22.26
N PRO A 26 -0.95 -41.65 -23.44
CA PRO A 26 0.14 -42.61 -23.56
C PRO A 26 1.35 -42.19 -22.71
N ASP A 27 2.04 -43.18 -22.14
CA ASP A 27 3.31 -43.00 -21.45
C ASP A 27 4.33 -42.37 -22.40
N ASN A 28 4.60 -41.07 -22.20
CA ASN A 28 5.39 -40.24 -23.09
C ASN A 28 6.37 -39.42 -22.25
N ALA A 29 7.61 -39.90 -22.14
CA ALA A 29 8.63 -39.34 -21.26
C ALA A 29 8.93 -37.84 -21.48
N GLN A 30 8.62 -37.28 -22.66
CA GLN A 30 8.72 -35.83 -22.91
C GLN A 30 7.67 -35.01 -22.15
N LEU A 31 6.48 -35.58 -21.93
CA LEU A 31 5.39 -34.94 -21.20
C LEU A 31 5.75 -34.85 -19.70
N ASP A 32 6.24 -35.94 -19.12
CA ASP A 32 6.63 -35.99 -17.71
C ASP A 32 7.87 -35.12 -17.40
N ALA A 33 8.87 -35.10 -18.30
CA ALA A 33 9.99 -34.17 -18.19
C ALA A 33 9.53 -32.71 -18.25
N SER A 34 8.48 -32.40 -19.03
CA SER A 34 7.89 -31.05 -19.08
C SER A 34 7.08 -30.71 -17.83
N ARG A 35 6.38 -31.69 -17.23
CA ARG A 35 5.67 -31.54 -15.94
C ARG A 35 6.64 -31.33 -14.77
N GLN A 36 7.76 -32.06 -14.74
CA GLN A 36 8.80 -31.90 -13.71
C GLN A 36 9.43 -30.49 -13.78
N LYS A 37 9.78 -30.03 -14.98
CA LYS A 37 10.28 -28.66 -15.19
C LYS A 37 9.26 -27.58 -14.83
N TYR A 38 7.97 -27.82 -15.03
CA TYR A 38 6.93 -26.90 -14.55
C TYR A 38 6.95 -26.77 -13.02
N ALA A 39 6.94 -27.88 -12.29
CA ALA A 39 6.99 -27.87 -10.83
C ALA A 39 8.29 -27.24 -10.30
N GLU A 40 9.43 -27.44 -10.98
CA GLU A 40 10.69 -26.77 -10.66
C GLU A 40 10.60 -25.24 -10.80
N ILE A 41 10.04 -24.75 -11.91
CA ILE A 41 9.87 -23.31 -12.16
C ILE A 41 8.83 -22.69 -11.21
N GLU A 42 7.74 -23.39 -10.90
CA GLU A 42 6.73 -22.95 -9.93
C GLU A 42 7.34 -22.79 -8.52
N ASN A 43 8.19 -23.75 -8.10
CA ASN A 43 8.95 -23.64 -6.85
C ASN A 43 9.96 -22.48 -6.88
N ASN A 44 10.69 -22.28 -7.98
CA ASN A 44 11.64 -21.17 -8.10
C ASN A 44 10.95 -19.79 -8.03
N ILE A 45 9.81 -19.63 -8.72
CA ILE A 45 8.99 -18.41 -8.65
C ILE A 45 8.51 -18.18 -7.23
N LYS A 46 8.00 -19.22 -6.55
CA LYS A 46 7.58 -19.14 -5.15
C LYS A 46 8.71 -18.77 -4.19
N ASP A 47 9.92 -19.29 -4.40
CA ASP A 47 11.11 -18.91 -3.63
C ASP A 47 11.55 -17.47 -3.88
N ILE A 48 11.32 -16.94 -5.09
CA ILE A 48 11.53 -15.51 -5.40
C ILE A 48 10.45 -14.65 -4.73
N GLU A 49 9.20 -15.06 -4.76
CA GLU A 49 8.08 -14.40 -4.07
C GLU A 49 8.30 -14.33 -2.56
N ASN A 50 8.77 -15.42 -1.93
CA ASN A 50 9.14 -15.42 -0.51
C ASN A 50 10.28 -14.43 -0.19
N LYS A 51 11.29 -14.32 -1.06
CA LYS A 51 12.39 -13.35 -0.89
C LYS A 51 11.92 -11.90 -1.04
N ILE A 52 11.00 -11.63 -1.96
CA ILE A 52 10.38 -10.30 -2.11
C ILE A 52 9.58 -9.96 -0.84
N TYR A 53 8.79 -10.89 -0.32
CA TYR A 53 8.07 -10.74 0.95
C TYR A 53 9.00 -10.46 2.15
N ASP A 54 10.13 -11.16 2.24
CA ASP A 54 11.14 -10.93 3.27
C ASP A 54 11.81 -9.56 3.12
N LEU A 55 12.02 -9.07 1.90
CA LEU A 55 12.54 -7.71 1.64
C LEU A 55 11.52 -6.64 2.02
N ASP A 56 10.27 -6.79 1.59
CA ASP A 56 9.14 -5.93 1.97
C ASP A 56 9.06 -5.81 3.52
N THR A 57 9.06 -6.95 4.22
CA THR A 57 9.07 -7.02 5.69
C THR A 57 10.27 -6.29 6.32
N GLN A 58 11.45 -6.34 5.69
CA GLN A 58 12.65 -5.65 6.17
C GLN A 58 12.71 -4.15 5.82
N MET A 59 12.03 -3.72 4.77
CA MET A 59 11.96 -2.30 4.38
C MET A 59 11.03 -1.50 5.29
N GLU A 60 10.01 -2.15 5.80
CA GLU A 60 8.98 -1.51 6.60
C GLU A 60 9.46 -0.81 7.88
N PRO A 61 10.25 -1.43 8.79
CA PRO A 61 10.71 -0.75 10.00
C PRO A 61 11.69 0.40 9.70
N LEU A 62 12.40 0.33 8.56
CA LEU A 62 13.23 1.44 8.06
C LEU A 62 12.35 2.63 7.67
N GLN A 63 11.24 2.37 6.95
CA GLN A 63 10.28 3.40 6.57
C GLN A 63 9.58 4.01 7.79
N ALA A 64 9.16 3.18 8.75
CA ALA A 64 8.57 3.64 10.01
C ALA A 64 9.52 4.56 10.80
N THR A 65 10.81 4.22 10.87
CA THR A 65 11.83 5.06 11.52
C THR A 65 12.05 6.37 10.77
N VAL A 66 12.06 6.35 9.43
CA VAL A 66 12.13 7.57 8.59
C VAL A 66 10.96 8.51 8.87
N ASP A 67 9.74 8.00 8.95
CA ASP A 67 8.56 8.85 9.16
C ASP A 67 8.42 9.34 10.61
N LYS A 68 8.76 8.51 11.59
CA LYS A 68 8.91 8.94 12.99
C LYS A 68 9.93 10.09 13.11
N ASN A 69 11.12 9.93 12.54
CA ASN A 69 12.18 10.92 12.66
C ASN A 69 11.81 12.26 12.01
N LYS A 70 11.05 12.27 10.89
CA LYS A 70 10.48 13.50 10.32
C LYS A 70 9.55 14.23 11.31
N ILE A 71 8.62 13.51 11.93
CA ILE A 71 7.68 14.09 12.91
C ILE A 71 8.44 14.67 14.11
N GLU A 72 9.47 13.97 14.58
CA GLU A 72 10.32 14.41 15.70
C GLU A 72 11.12 15.67 15.33
N ILE A 73 11.75 15.70 14.14
CA ILE A 73 12.45 16.89 13.60
C ILE A 73 11.50 18.09 13.50
N ASP A 74 10.28 17.92 12.97
CA ASP A 74 9.29 19.00 12.86
C ASP A 74 8.87 19.55 14.22
N ASN A 75 8.73 18.69 15.23
CA ASN A 75 8.42 19.11 16.59
C ASN A 75 9.60 19.84 17.25
N ILE A 76 10.84 19.37 17.06
CA ILE A 76 12.04 20.06 17.54
C ILE A 76 12.21 21.42 16.84
N ASN A 77 11.91 21.53 15.54
CA ASN A 77 11.91 22.79 14.79
C ASN A 77 10.90 23.79 15.38
N LYS A 78 9.66 23.38 15.64
CA LYS A 78 8.64 24.24 16.29
C LYS A 78 9.09 24.74 17.67
N ILE A 79 9.69 23.88 18.48
CA ILE A 79 10.25 24.24 19.79
C ILE A 79 11.42 25.22 19.61
N THR A 80 12.31 24.97 18.65
CA THR A 80 13.48 25.80 18.36
C THR A 80 13.08 27.22 17.95
N GLU A 81 12.05 27.39 17.09
CA GLU A 81 11.53 28.70 16.72
C GLU A 81 10.89 29.46 17.89
N LYS A 82 10.24 28.75 18.82
CA LYS A 82 9.77 29.38 20.07
C LYS A 82 10.94 29.81 20.95
N THR A 83 11.93 28.95 21.16
CA THR A 83 13.12 29.26 21.98
C THR A 83 13.94 30.42 21.39
N LYS A 84 14.04 30.58 20.07
CA LYS A 84 14.66 31.75 19.43
C LYS A 84 13.93 33.05 19.81
N LYS A 85 12.59 33.06 19.76
CA LYS A 85 11.78 34.24 20.16
C LYS A 85 11.96 34.58 21.63
N ASP A 86 11.98 33.57 22.50
CA ASP A 86 12.31 33.75 23.92
C ASP A 86 13.70 34.37 24.08
N ILE A 87 14.73 33.85 23.39
CA ILE A 87 16.11 34.35 23.45
C ILE A 87 16.18 35.84 23.09
N GLU A 88 15.52 36.28 22.01
CA GLU A 88 15.50 37.70 21.64
C GLU A 88 14.74 38.57 22.66
N GLN A 89 13.64 38.07 23.24
CA GLN A 89 12.96 38.79 24.31
C GLN A 89 13.83 38.93 25.56
N TYR A 90 14.56 37.88 25.96
CA TYR A 90 15.47 37.93 27.11
C TYR A 90 16.63 38.90 26.89
N LYS A 91 17.23 38.91 25.68
CA LYS A 91 18.26 39.90 25.32
C LYS A 91 17.71 41.33 25.44
N LYS A 92 16.48 41.57 24.98
CA LYS A 92 15.83 42.88 25.10
C LYS A 92 15.60 43.26 26.57
N ASP A 93 14.99 42.38 27.36
CA ASP A 93 14.72 42.62 28.78
C ASP A 93 16.01 42.94 29.56
N ILE A 94 17.09 42.19 29.30
CA ILE A 94 18.40 42.40 29.91
C ILE A 94 18.96 43.77 29.50
N ASN A 95 18.91 44.13 28.21
CA ASN A 95 19.37 45.41 27.71
C ASN A 95 18.59 46.59 28.31
N ASP A 96 17.27 46.46 28.42
CA ASP A 96 16.41 47.53 28.97
C ASP A 96 16.71 47.74 30.47
N LEU A 97 17.00 46.67 31.24
CA LEU A 97 17.44 46.75 32.63
C LEU A 97 18.88 47.29 32.79
N ASP A 98 19.83 46.78 32.00
CA ASP A 98 21.24 47.24 31.99
C ASP A 98 21.31 48.74 31.61
N LEU A 99 20.47 49.20 30.67
CA LEU A 99 20.38 50.61 30.27
C LEU A 99 19.75 51.49 31.36
N ALA A 100 18.72 51.02 32.06
CA ALA A 100 18.13 51.76 33.18
C ALA A 100 19.13 51.93 34.35
N LEU A 101 19.87 50.88 34.70
CA LEU A 101 20.96 50.96 35.69
C LEU A 101 22.09 51.87 35.20
N GLY A 102 22.51 51.74 33.93
CA GLY A 102 23.56 52.56 33.33
C GLY A 102 23.22 54.06 33.31
N GLN A 103 21.97 54.41 32.99
CA GLN A 103 21.49 55.81 33.09
C GLN A 103 21.57 56.33 34.53
N ARG A 104 21.15 55.52 35.52
CA ARG A 104 21.22 55.91 36.93
C ARG A 104 22.66 56.12 37.42
N VAL A 105 23.57 55.20 37.12
CA VAL A 105 25.01 55.34 37.43
C VAL A 105 25.60 56.57 36.74
N LYS A 106 25.23 56.83 35.48
CA LYS A 106 25.66 58.02 34.75
C LYS A 106 25.17 59.31 35.41
N VAL A 107 23.94 59.36 35.93
CA VAL A 107 23.42 60.54 36.65
C VAL A 107 24.22 60.79 37.93
N MET A 108 24.48 59.76 38.73
CA MET A 108 25.32 59.88 39.95
C MET A 108 26.71 60.42 39.64
N TYR A 109 27.36 59.89 38.61
CA TYR A 109 28.65 60.38 38.14
C TYR A 109 28.58 61.85 37.68
N ALA A 110 27.55 62.20 36.89
CA ALA A 110 27.39 63.54 36.32
C ALA A 110 27.02 64.61 37.36
N SER A 111 26.46 64.25 38.52
CA SER A 111 26.30 65.16 39.66
C SER A 111 27.63 65.56 40.33
N GLY A 112 28.79 65.08 39.83
CA GLY A 112 30.10 65.30 40.44
C GLY A 112 30.34 64.45 41.68
N ASP A 113 29.44 63.51 41.95
CA ASP A 113 29.29 62.82 43.22
C ASP A 113 29.47 61.31 43.03
N LEU A 114 30.69 60.94 42.63
CA LEU A 114 31.18 59.55 42.65
C LEU A 114 31.06 58.93 44.05
N GLU A 115 31.04 59.77 45.08
CA GLU A 115 30.72 59.42 46.46
C GLU A 115 29.37 60.02 46.88
N PHE A 116 28.28 59.82 46.11
CA PHE A 116 26.92 60.14 46.60
C PHE A 116 26.66 59.35 47.88
N ASN A 117 27.00 60.00 48.98
CA ASN A 117 27.19 59.33 50.24
C ASN A 117 25.81 59.27 50.86
N TYR A 118 25.12 58.16 50.60
CA TYR A 118 23.81 57.87 51.15
C TYR A 118 23.74 58.10 52.66
N LEU A 119 24.86 57.89 53.36
CA LEU A 119 25.00 58.22 54.77
C LEU A 119 24.92 59.74 55.00
N ASN A 120 25.69 60.53 54.25
CA ASN A 120 25.66 62.01 54.30
C ASN A 120 24.29 62.60 53.91
N PHE A 121 23.62 62.06 52.88
CA PHE A 121 22.27 62.48 52.49
C PHE A 121 21.23 62.22 53.58
N VAL A 122 21.32 61.08 54.26
CA VAL A 122 20.42 60.72 55.37
C VAL A 122 20.75 61.49 56.65
N VAL A 123 22.04 61.69 56.96
CA VAL A 123 22.51 62.36 58.19
C VAL A 123 22.33 63.88 58.13
N ASN A 124 22.47 64.53 56.97
CA ASN A 124 22.22 65.96 56.80
C ASN A 124 20.72 66.30 56.70
N SER A 125 19.96 65.89 57.71
CA SER A 125 18.52 66.13 57.86
C SER A 125 18.25 67.16 58.96
N ASP A 126 17.32 68.08 58.74
CA ASP A 126 16.98 69.15 59.69
C ASP A 126 16.04 68.66 60.81
N SER A 127 15.47 67.45 60.67
CA SER A 127 14.60 66.83 61.67
C SER A 127 14.63 65.30 61.64
N THR A 128 14.21 64.66 62.74
CA THR A 128 14.06 63.20 62.84
C THR A 128 13.04 62.64 61.84
N THR A 129 11.96 63.36 61.56
CA THR A 129 10.96 62.98 60.54
C THR A 129 11.56 63.00 59.13
N GLU A 130 12.41 63.98 58.84
CA GLU A 130 13.12 64.04 57.57
C GLU A 130 14.18 62.95 57.46
N PHE A 131 14.97 62.70 58.51
CA PHE A 131 15.93 61.59 58.60
C PHE A 131 15.29 60.26 58.18
N PHE A 132 14.15 59.91 58.80
CA PHE A 132 13.46 58.65 58.48
C PHE A 132 12.89 58.64 57.05
N SER A 133 12.38 59.77 56.57
CA SER A 133 11.86 59.89 55.20
C SER A 133 12.96 59.73 54.15
N ARG A 134 14.13 60.35 54.37
CA ARG A 134 15.33 60.19 53.53
C ARG A 134 15.88 58.77 53.59
N LEU A 135 15.96 58.17 54.78
CA LEU A 135 16.39 56.77 54.97
C LEU A 135 15.46 55.78 54.24
N GLN A 136 14.13 55.98 54.30
CA GLN A 136 13.17 55.17 53.55
C GLN A 136 13.33 55.34 52.03
N ALA A 137 13.55 56.56 51.54
CA ALA A 137 13.80 56.81 50.13
C ALA A 137 15.08 56.11 49.63
N VAL A 138 16.18 56.22 50.39
CA VAL A 138 17.45 55.53 50.11
C VAL A 138 17.28 54.01 50.11
N SER A 139 16.65 53.46 51.16
CA SER A 139 16.38 52.02 51.27
C SER A 139 15.57 51.50 50.09
N LYS A 140 14.54 52.24 49.65
CA LYS A 140 13.70 51.89 48.50
C LYS A 140 14.47 51.95 47.17
N ILE A 141 15.40 52.90 47.00
CA ILE A 141 16.25 53.01 45.81
C ILE A 141 17.24 51.83 45.77
N VAL A 142 18.03 51.64 46.82
CA VAL A 142 19.04 50.57 46.91
C VAL A 142 18.40 49.19 46.79
N GLY A 143 17.22 48.99 47.38
CA GLY A 143 16.44 47.76 47.23
C GLY A 143 16.00 47.50 45.78
N LYS A 144 15.63 48.53 45.02
CA LYS A 144 15.33 48.41 43.58
C LYS A 144 16.56 48.10 42.74
N ASP A 145 17.70 48.73 43.01
CA ASP A 145 18.93 48.43 42.27
C ASP A 145 19.36 46.98 42.47
N LYS A 146 19.31 46.52 43.73
CA LYS A 146 19.58 45.13 44.08
C LYS A 146 18.63 44.18 43.32
N SER A 147 17.32 44.47 43.31
CA SER A 147 16.35 43.71 42.53
C SER A 147 16.71 43.66 41.05
N TYR A 148 17.02 44.80 40.42
CA TYR A 148 17.36 44.83 38.99
C TYR A 148 18.66 44.06 38.69
N ILE A 149 19.67 44.14 39.55
CA ILE A 149 20.92 43.37 39.41
C ILE A 149 20.64 41.86 39.55
N GLU A 150 19.81 41.46 40.52
CA GLU A 150 19.37 40.06 40.68
C GLU A 150 18.56 39.59 39.46
N ASP A 151 17.61 40.39 38.97
CA ASP A 151 16.80 40.11 37.76
C ASP A 151 17.67 39.97 36.50
N ILE A 152 18.66 40.85 36.31
CA ILE A 152 19.63 40.76 35.21
C ILE A 152 20.43 39.46 35.28
N ASN A 153 20.94 39.11 36.46
CA ASN A 153 21.73 37.88 36.64
C ASN A 153 20.88 36.62 36.41
N ASN A 154 19.65 36.59 36.93
CA ASN A 154 18.71 35.51 36.72
C ASN A 154 18.35 35.36 35.22
N LYS A 155 18.00 36.46 34.54
CA LYS A 155 17.74 36.47 33.10
C LYS A 155 18.96 36.06 32.27
N LYS A 156 20.18 36.47 32.64
CA LYS A 156 21.43 36.04 31.98
C LYS A 156 21.66 34.53 32.12
N ASN A 157 21.38 33.96 33.30
CA ASN A 157 21.46 32.51 33.54
C ASN A 157 20.42 31.73 32.72
N GLU A 158 19.16 32.19 32.69
CA GLU A 158 18.08 31.57 31.91
C GLU A 158 18.31 31.69 30.39
N LEU A 159 18.84 32.84 29.93
CA LEU A 159 19.27 33.04 28.53
C LEU A 159 20.35 32.03 28.14
N ASN A 160 21.39 31.86 28.97
CA ASN A 160 22.45 30.89 28.72
C ASN A 160 21.92 29.44 28.68
N ALA A 161 20.97 29.11 29.55
CA ALA A 161 20.30 27.80 29.54
C ALA A 161 19.47 27.58 28.26
N LYS A 162 18.74 28.59 27.78
CA LYS A 162 17.98 28.55 26.52
C LYS A 162 18.91 28.42 25.29
N ILE A 163 20.04 29.13 25.27
CA ILE A 163 21.05 29.01 24.20
C ILE A 163 21.60 27.58 24.16
N LYS A 164 22.04 27.05 25.31
CA LYS A 164 22.53 25.66 25.40
C LYS A 164 21.48 24.66 24.93
N SER A 165 20.23 24.80 25.36
CA SER A 165 19.13 23.93 24.93
C SER A 165 18.88 23.98 23.42
N LEU A 166 19.15 25.11 22.77
CA LEU A 166 19.04 25.26 21.32
C LEU A 166 20.20 24.56 20.58
N ASP A 167 21.42 24.61 21.12
CA ASP A 167 22.56 23.86 20.59
C ASP A 167 22.38 22.34 20.76
N ASP A 168 21.91 21.89 21.92
CA ASP A 168 21.58 20.48 22.19
C ASP A 168 20.52 19.97 21.19
N LYS A 169 19.49 20.77 20.91
CA LYS A 169 18.44 20.45 19.92
C LYS A 169 18.90 20.46 18.47
N LYS A 170 19.89 21.30 18.15
CA LYS A 170 20.54 21.29 16.83
C LYS A 170 21.38 20.02 16.64
N ALA A 171 22.04 19.53 17.68
CA ALA A 171 22.73 18.24 17.66
C ALA A 171 21.75 17.06 17.52
N GLU A 172 20.61 17.11 18.24
CA GLU A 172 19.49 16.15 18.15
C GLU A 172 18.96 16.03 16.71
N ILE A 173 18.59 17.16 16.08
CA ILE A 173 18.18 17.22 14.65
C ILE A 173 19.27 16.64 13.74
N SER A 174 20.55 16.95 13.99
CA SER A 174 21.67 16.46 13.16
C SER A 174 21.81 14.94 13.24
N LYS A 175 21.55 14.34 14.41
CA LYS A 175 21.53 12.88 14.60
C LYS A 175 20.34 12.24 13.88
N LEU A 176 19.12 12.77 14.07
CA LEU A 176 17.89 12.26 13.44
C LEU A 176 17.97 12.34 11.91
N ASN A 177 18.53 13.43 11.35
CA ASN A 177 18.78 13.56 9.91
C ASN A 177 19.75 12.49 9.38
N LYS A 178 20.83 12.21 10.12
CA LYS A 178 21.78 11.17 9.72
C LYS A 178 21.12 9.78 9.69
N GLU A 179 20.44 9.41 10.77
CA GLU A 179 19.71 8.14 10.87
C GLU A 179 18.64 8.00 9.77
N THR A 180 17.91 9.09 9.48
CA THR A 180 16.95 9.14 8.38
C THR A 180 17.61 8.88 7.03
N GLN A 181 18.78 9.50 6.76
CA GLN A 181 19.51 9.28 5.51
C GLN A 181 20.07 7.85 5.40
N ASP A 182 20.60 7.29 6.50
CA ASP A 182 21.12 5.93 6.55
C ASP A 182 20.01 4.89 6.29
N ASN A 183 18.80 5.11 6.84
CA ASN A 183 17.63 4.26 6.59
C ASN A 183 17.08 4.43 5.16
N LEU A 184 17.05 5.64 4.61
CA LEU A 184 16.69 5.89 3.21
C LEU A 184 17.66 5.22 2.22
N ASN A 185 18.95 5.17 2.55
CA ASN A 185 19.95 4.47 1.76
C ASN A 185 19.71 2.94 1.76
N GLN A 186 19.41 2.36 2.93
CA GLN A 186 19.06 0.94 3.05
C GLN A 186 17.76 0.58 2.29
N LEU A 187 16.72 1.41 2.41
CA LEU A 187 15.48 1.29 1.64
C LEU A 187 15.76 1.29 0.12
N SER A 188 16.60 2.20 -0.36
CA SER A 188 16.97 2.28 -1.78
C SER A 188 17.73 1.04 -2.27
N GLN A 189 18.54 0.42 -1.42
CA GLN A 189 19.23 -0.83 -1.73
C GLN A 189 18.25 -2.02 -1.82
N LYS A 190 17.38 -2.18 -0.83
CA LYS A 190 16.39 -3.27 -0.81
C LYS A 190 15.40 -3.19 -1.98
N LYS A 191 14.91 -2.00 -2.32
CA LYS A 191 14.06 -1.77 -3.52
C LYS A 191 14.73 -2.17 -4.84
N LYS A 192 16.06 -2.07 -4.91
CA LYS A 192 16.81 -2.49 -6.09
C LYS A 192 16.96 -4.02 -6.16
N GLU A 193 17.11 -4.68 -5.02
CA GLU A 193 17.13 -6.14 -4.91
C GLU A 193 15.75 -6.75 -5.25
N GLU A 194 14.68 -6.14 -4.72
CA GLU A 194 13.27 -6.38 -5.05
C GLU A 194 13.00 -6.26 -6.57
N GLU A 195 13.47 -5.18 -7.22
CA GLU A 195 13.37 -4.99 -8.67
C GLU A 195 14.14 -6.09 -9.46
N GLN A 196 15.31 -6.52 -8.97
CA GLN A 196 16.07 -7.60 -9.61
C GLN A 196 15.33 -8.95 -9.51
N LEU A 197 14.80 -9.28 -8.33
CA LEU A 197 14.00 -10.49 -8.09
C LEU A 197 12.72 -10.51 -8.93
N ALA A 198 11.97 -9.41 -8.96
CA ALA A 198 10.75 -9.30 -9.79
C ALA A 198 11.05 -9.48 -11.29
N ASN A 199 12.17 -8.95 -11.78
CA ASN A 199 12.63 -9.16 -13.15
C ASN A 199 13.08 -10.62 -13.40
N GLN A 200 13.68 -11.29 -12.42
CA GLN A 200 14.04 -12.70 -12.50
C GLN A 200 12.79 -13.59 -12.62
N ALA A 201 11.82 -13.45 -11.71
CA ALA A 201 10.55 -14.21 -11.74
C ALA A 201 9.83 -14.03 -13.09
N LYS A 202 9.79 -12.78 -13.61
CA LYS A 202 9.24 -12.48 -14.93
C LYS A 202 9.99 -13.18 -16.08
N ALA A 203 11.32 -13.25 -16.02
CA ALA A 203 12.13 -13.92 -17.02
C ALA A 203 11.98 -15.45 -16.97
N GLU A 204 11.85 -16.04 -15.79
CA GLU A 204 11.57 -17.46 -15.60
C GLU A 204 10.17 -17.82 -16.12
N LYS A 205 9.14 -17.04 -15.76
CA LYS A 205 7.78 -17.17 -16.30
C LYS A 205 7.74 -17.06 -17.83
N SER A 206 8.42 -16.06 -18.42
CA SER A 206 8.41 -15.88 -19.88
C SER A 206 9.04 -17.07 -20.62
N LYS A 207 10.12 -17.66 -20.08
CA LYS A 207 10.72 -18.89 -20.64
C LYS A 207 9.77 -20.07 -20.50
N PHE A 208 9.05 -20.17 -19.39
CA PHE A 208 8.07 -21.23 -19.15
C PHE A 208 6.89 -21.20 -20.13
N ASP A 209 6.23 -20.04 -20.24
CA ASP A 209 5.04 -19.82 -21.08
C ASP A 209 5.33 -20.14 -22.56
N GLU A 210 6.52 -19.75 -23.03
CA GLU A 210 6.97 -19.96 -24.41
C GLU A 210 7.39 -21.42 -24.66
N GLN A 211 8.29 -21.99 -23.84
CA GLN A 211 8.97 -23.25 -24.16
C GLN A 211 8.24 -24.51 -23.71
N TYR A 212 7.50 -24.47 -22.60
CA TYR A 212 7.02 -25.70 -21.94
C TYR A 212 5.50 -25.76 -21.85
N LEU A 213 4.85 -24.68 -21.41
CA LEU A 213 3.38 -24.62 -21.32
C LEU A 213 2.73 -24.79 -22.70
N SER A 214 3.26 -24.09 -23.71
CA SER A 214 2.75 -24.14 -25.08
C SER A 214 2.90 -25.52 -25.75
N GLN A 215 3.78 -26.40 -25.26
CA GLN A 215 3.91 -27.77 -25.77
C GLN A 215 2.90 -28.70 -25.11
N LEU A 216 2.80 -28.66 -23.78
CA LEU A 216 1.84 -29.44 -23.00
C LEU A 216 0.39 -29.17 -23.43
N GLU A 217 0.04 -27.89 -23.62
CA GLU A 217 -1.31 -27.47 -23.99
C GLU A 217 -1.67 -27.79 -25.44
N ARG A 218 -0.70 -27.77 -26.38
CA ARG A 218 -0.93 -28.19 -27.77
C ARG A 218 -1.29 -29.67 -27.86
N GLU A 219 -0.65 -30.52 -27.05
CA GLU A 219 -0.97 -31.95 -27.02
C GLU A 219 -2.42 -32.19 -26.55
N ALA A 220 -2.88 -31.43 -25.56
CA ALA A 220 -4.25 -31.51 -25.03
C ALA A 220 -5.35 -31.15 -26.05
N VAL A 221 -5.03 -30.37 -27.09
CA VAL A 221 -5.97 -30.01 -28.19
C VAL A 221 -5.68 -30.71 -29.51
N LYS A 222 -4.62 -31.53 -29.58
CA LYS A 222 -4.13 -32.12 -30.83
C LYS A 222 -5.21 -32.95 -31.53
N TYR A 223 -5.94 -33.77 -30.78
CA TYR A 223 -7.00 -34.62 -31.33
C TYR A 223 -8.10 -33.80 -32.03
N GLN A 224 -8.61 -32.74 -31.39
CA GLN A 224 -9.62 -31.87 -32.01
C GLN A 224 -9.05 -31.09 -33.20
N PHE A 225 -7.75 -30.75 -33.17
CA PHE A 225 -7.08 -30.13 -34.30
C PHE A 225 -7.00 -31.07 -35.51
N ASP A 226 -6.67 -32.34 -35.29
CA ASP A 226 -6.61 -33.39 -36.31
C ASP A 226 -8.01 -33.65 -36.92
N VAL A 227 -9.07 -33.70 -36.09
CA VAL A 227 -10.47 -33.87 -36.55
C VAL A 227 -10.94 -32.69 -37.42
N ILE A 228 -10.50 -31.46 -37.10
CA ILE A 228 -10.86 -30.26 -37.88
C ILE A 228 -10.12 -30.18 -39.22
N ASP A 229 -8.87 -30.65 -39.29
CA ASP A 229 -8.08 -30.66 -40.55
C ASP A 229 -8.39 -31.88 -41.44
N SER A 230 -8.95 -32.95 -40.88
CA SER A 230 -9.29 -34.19 -41.59
C SER A 230 -10.28 -33.96 -42.73
N SER A 231 -9.84 -34.25 -43.97
CA SER A 231 -10.70 -34.22 -45.16
C SER A 231 -11.83 -35.26 -45.11
N ASN A 232 -11.73 -36.27 -44.23
CA ASN A 232 -12.69 -37.36 -44.11
C ASN A 232 -13.75 -37.13 -43.02
N SER A 233 -13.53 -36.20 -42.07
CA SER A 233 -14.46 -35.96 -40.97
C SER A 233 -15.76 -35.27 -41.43
N SER A 234 -16.88 -35.69 -40.86
CA SER A 234 -18.23 -35.18 -41.12
C SER A 234 -18.50 -33.82 -40.47
N SER A 235 -19.56 -33.12 -40.90
CA SER A 235 -19.94 -31.84 -40.30
C SER A 235 -20.20 -31.95 -38.79
N THR A 236 -20.78 -33.07 -38.32
CA THR A 236 -21.11 -33.29 -36.91
C THR A 236 -19.86 -33.54 -36.07
N GLU A 237 -18.88 -34.30 -36.57
CA GLU A 237 -17.60 -34.50 -35.89
C GLU A 237 -16.81 -33.20 -35.76
N ILE A 238 -16.77 -32.39 -36.83
CA ILE A 238 -16.08 -31.08 -36.82
C ILE A 238 -16.78 -30.12 -35.82
N GLN A 239 -18.11 -30.11 -35.73
CA GLN A 239 -18.84 -29.33 -34.72
C GLN A 239 -18.57 -29.83 -33.29
N GLY A 240 -18.50 -31.15 -33.09
CA GLY A 240 -18.10 -31.75 -31.81
C GLY A 240 -16.71 -31.29 -31.38
N ALA A 241 -15.72 -31.38 -32.28
CA ALA A 241 -14.36 -30.93 -32.04
C ALA A 241 -14.27 -29.42 -31.73
N VAL A 242 -15.01 -28.56 -32.46
CA VAL A 242 -15.07 -27.11 -32.20
C VAL A 242 -15.65 -26.81 -30.81
N ASN A 243 -16.73 -27.49 -30.41
CA ASN A 243 -17.33 -27.29 -29.08
C ASN A 243 -16.40 -27.78 -27.95
N GLN A 244 -15.69 -28.88 -28.17
CA GLN A 244 -14.66 -29.36 -27.25
C GLN A 244 -13.49 -28.36 -27.15
N LEU A 245 -13.02 -27.80 -28.26
CA LEU A 245 -11.97 -26.77 -28.25
C LEU A 245 -12.36 -25.52 -27.46
N ILE A 246 -13.61 -25.05 -27.59
CA ILE A 246 -14.13 -23.94 -26.77
C ILE A 246 -14.07 -24.31 -25.28
N SER A 247 -14.56 -25.49 -24.91
CA SER A 247 -14.54 -25.97 -23.53
C SER A 247 -13.12 -26.11 -22.97
N ILE A 248 -12.19 -26.69 -23.74
CA ILE A 248 -10.78 -26.87 -23.35
C ILE A 248 -10.10 -25.50 -23.19
N ARG A 249 -10.28 -24.59 -24.17
CA ARG A 249 -9.77 -23.22 -24.10
C ARG A 249 -10.22 -22.50 -22.83
N ASP A 250 -11.51 -22.57 -22.50
CA ASP A 250 -12.10 -21.80 -21.41
C ASP A 250 -11.85 -22.42 -20.01
N SER A 251 -11.44 -23.69 -19.93
CA SER A 251 -11.26 -24.42 -18.66
C SER A 251 -9.84 -24.90 -18.35
N GLN A 252 -9.02 -25.19 -19.36
CA GLN A 252 -7.74 -25.90 -19.20
C GLN A 252 -6.53 -25.18 -19.79
N ILE A 253 -6.74 -24.26 -20.74
CA ILE A 253 -5.65 -23.57 -21.45
C ILE A 253 -5.30 -22.26 -20.73
N LYS A 254 -4.01 -22.04 -20.51
CA LYS A 254 -3.44 -20.86 -19.85
C LYS A 254 -2.43 -20.13 -20.76
N SER A 255 -1.82 -20.79 -21.75
CA SER A 255 -0.93 -20.11 -22.71
C SER A 255 -1.71 -19.18 -23.64
N PRO A 256 -1.32 -17.89 -23.76
CA PRO A 256 -1.89 -16.99 -24.76
C PRO A 256 -1.65 -17.46 -26.20
N ILE A 257 -0.56 -18.20 -26.44
CA ILE A 257 -0.20 -18.73 -27.76
C ILE A 257 -1.21 -19.80 -28.18
N VAL A 258 -1.42 -20.81 -27.32
CA VAL A 258 -2.35 -21.91 -27.63
C VAL A 258 -3.79 -21.42 -27.62
N THR A 259 -4.16 -20.46 -26.77
CA THR A 259 -5.45 -19.77 -26.83
C THR A 259 -5.72 -19.16 -28.21
N LYS A 260 -4.71 -18.50 -28.82
CA LYS A 260 -4.82 -17.94 -30.16
C LYS A 260 -4.94 -19.04 -31.23
N GLU A 261 -4.09 -20.06 -31.18
CA GLU A 261 -4.13 -21.20 -32.11
C GLU A 261 -5.50 -21.90 -32.10
N ILE A 262 -6.09 -22.08 -30.91
CA ILE A 262 -7.45 -22.64 -30.75
C ILE A 262 -8.51 -21.72 -31.36
N ASN A 263 -8.44 -20.40 -31.15
CA ASN A 263 -9.38 -19.45 -31.76
C ASN A 263 -9.32 -19.49 -33.31
N ASP A 264 -8.11 -19.48 -33.88
CA ASP A 264 -7.90 -19.62 -35.32
C ASP A 264 -8.43 -20.98 -35.84
N LYS A 265 -8.31 -22.05 -35.03
CA LYS A 265 -8.83 -23.39 -35.36
C LYS A 265 -10.35 -23.47 -35.27
N ILE A 266 -10.97 -22.80 -34.29
CA ILE A 266 -12.42 -22.72 -34.12
C ILE A 266 -13.06 -22.06 -35.35
N GLU A 267 -12.52 -20.96 -35.85
CA GLU A 267 -13.06 -20.29 -37.04
C GLU A 267 -12.87 -21.11 -38.32
N LYS A 268 -11.73 -21.80 -38.46
CA LYS A 268 -11.52 -22.79 -39.53
C LYS A 268 -12.54 -23.93 -39.44
N GLY A 269 -12.75 -24.50 -38.24
CA GLY A 269 -13.67 -25.61 -37.99
C GLY A 269 -15.13 -25.24 -38.25
N LYS A 270 -15.60 -24.07 -37.79
CA LYS A 270 -16.93 -23.55 -38.14
C LYS A 270 -17.14 -23.47 -39.66
N THR A 271 -16.14 -22.94 -40.36
CA THR A 271 -16.16 -22.79 -41.83
C THR A 271 -16.14 -24.15 -42.54
N ALA A 272 -15.31 -25.09 -42.05
CA ALA A 272 -15.21 -26.44 -42.59
C ALA A 272 -16.51 -27.23 -42.39
N ALA A 273 -17.08 -27.21 -41.17
CA ALA A 273 -18.36 -27.86 -40.87
C ALA A 273 -19.50 -27.31 -41.75
N ALA A 274 -19.60 -25.98 -41.92
CA ALA A 274 -20.62 -25.39 -42.78
C ALA A 274 -20.53 -25.86 -44.24
N LYS A 275 -19.31 -25.93 -44.80
CA LYS A 275 -19.07 -26.47 -46.14
C LYS A 275 -19.37 -27.96 -46.23
N LYS A 276 -18.94 -28.75 -45.23
CA LYS A 276 -19.16 -30.18 -45.17
C LYS A 276 -20.65 -30.50 -45.12
N LYS A 277 -21.40 -29.76 -44.30
CA LYS A 277 -22.86 -29.87 -44.22
C LYS A 277 -23.55 -29.58 -45.54
N GLN A 278 -23.13 -28.56 -46.28
CA GLN A 278 -23.71 -28.26 -47.59
C GLN A 278 -23.51 -29.40 -48.61
N GLU A 279 -22.36 -30.08 -48.56
CA GLU A 279 -22.08 -31.24 -49.42
C GLU A 279 -22.83 -32.50 -48.94
N GLU A 280 -22.91 -32.74 -47.63
CA GLU A 280 -23.71 -33.81 -47.02
C GLU A 280 -25.21 -33.64 -47.33
N ASP A 281 -25.76 -32.44 -47.14
CA ASP A 281 -27.15 -32.08 -47.48
C ASP A 281 -27.41 -32.20 -48.99
N ARG A 282 -26.40 -31.91 -49.84
CA ARG A 282 -26.48 -32.10 -51.29
C ARG A 282 -26.56 -33.58 -51.67
N ILE A 283 -25.66 -34.41 -51.14
CA ILE A 283 -25.64 -35.86 -51.38
C ILE A 283 -26.92 -36.51 -50.83
N ALA A 284 -27.43 -36.03 -49.68
CA ALA A 284 -28.72 -36.41 -49.14
C ALA A 284 -29.87 -36.00 -50.08
N ALA A 285 -29.87 -34.80 -50.65
CA ALA A 285 -30.88 -34.36 -51.62
C ALA A 285 -30.80 -35.15 -52.95
N GLU A 286 -29.61 -35.56 -53.38
CA GLU A 286 -29.37 -36.35 -54.60
C GLU A 286 -29.81 -37.82 -54.44
N SER A 287 -29.64 -38.40 -53.24
CA SER A 287 -30.18 -39.72 -52.89
C SER A 287 -31.69 -39.69 -52.58
N VAL A 288 -32.22 -38.60 -52.03
CA VAL A 288 -33.68 -38.38 -51.88
C VAL A 288 -34.36 -38.24 -53.25
N LYS A 289 -33.70 -37.68 -54.27
CA LYS A 289 -34.20 -37.71 -55.66
C LYS A 289 -34.37 -39.11 -56.24
N GLN A 290 -33.71 -40.14 -55.69
CA GLN A 290 -33.96 -41.55 -56.04
C GLN A 290 -35.08 -42.21 -55.21
N SER A 291 -35.55 -41.60 -54.12
CA SER A 291 -36.57 -42.17 -53.23
C SER A 291 -37.91 -41.41 -53.18
N VAL A 292 -38.05 -40.28 -53.91
CA VAL A 292 -39.35 -39.59 -54.11
C VAL A 292 -40.28 -40.31 -55.10
N VAL A 293 -40.63 -41.56 -54.77
CA VAL A 293 -41.88 -42.23 -55.20
C VAL A 293 -42.60 -42.81 -53.96
N ALA A 294 -42.63 -42.04 -52.86
CA ALA A 294 -43.44 -42.36 -51.68
C ALA A 294 -43.84 -41.09 -50.88
N SER A 295 -45.09 -40.67 -51.09
CA SER A 295 -45.98 -39.97 -50.14
C SER A 295 -45.46 -38.93 -49.13
N ASN A 296 -45.50 -37.67 -49.58
CA ASN A 296 -46.20 -36.52 -48.97
C ASN A 296 -46.99 -36.71 -47.65
N VAL A 297 -46.89 -35.73 -46.71
CA VAL A 297 -48.00 -34.94 -46.06
C VAL A 297 -47.59 -34.30 -44.69
N GLN A 298 -47.50 -32.96 -44.66
CA GLN A 298 -47.80 -31.95 -43.59
C GLN A 298 -47.35 -32.15 -42.10
N SER A 299 -46.52 -31.26 -41.51
CA SER A 299 -46.85 -29.93 -40.88
C SER A 299 -47.38 -30.02 -39.42
N SER A 300 -47.11 -29.14 -38.42
CA SER A 300 -46.41 -27.83 -38.34
C SER A 300 -46.31 -27.28 -36.87
N VAL A 301 -45.35 -26.36 -36.56
CA VAL A 301 -45.47 -25.05 -35.79
C VAL A 301 -46.11 -25.03 -34.36
N GLN A 302 -45.61 -24.36 -33.29
CA GLN A 302 -44.38 -23.53 -33.03
C GLN A 302 -44.04 -23.32 -31.50
N SER A 303 -42.74 -23.19 -31.20
CA SER A 303 -42.01 -22.14 -30.41
C SER A 303 -42.40 -21.57 -29.01
N LYS A 304 -41.32 -21.41 -28.20
CA LYS A 304 -40.90 -20.24 -27.34
C LYS A 304 -41.60 -19.91 -26.00
N SER A 305 -40.78 -19.89 -24.92
CA SER A 305 -40.47 -18.77 -23.97
C SER A 305 -39.97 -19.38 -22.63
N SER A 306 -38.84 -19.07 -21.98
CA SER A 306 -38.07 -17.85 -21.65
C SER A 306 -38.49 -17.12 -20.35
N GLN A 307 -37.79 -17.37 -19.24
CA GLN A 307 -37.54 -16.52 -18.04
C GLN A 307 -36.79 -17.42 -17.03
N LYS A 308 -35.60 -17.13 -16.49
CA LYS A 308 -35.03 -15.91 -15.87
C LYS A 308 -35.78 -15.48 -14.59
N SER A 309 -35.41 -16.06 -13.46
CA SER A 309 -35.74 -15.61 -12.11
C SER A 309 -34.47 -15.17 -11.38
N SER A 310 -34.42 -13.89 -11.01
CA SER A 310 -33.41 -13.28 -10.17
C SER A 310 -33.86 -13.30 -8.71
N SER A 311 -33.03 -13.79 -7.79
CA SER A 311 -33.27 -13.69 -6.35
C SER A 311 -32.24 -12.78 -5.69
N SER A 312 -32.59 -11.49 -5.55
CA SER A 312 -31.86 -10.55 -4.71
C SER A 312 -32.07 -10.89 -3.24
N VAL A 313 -31.00 -11.17 -2.50
CA VAL A 313 -31.03 -11.25 -1.03
C VAL A 313 -30.55 -9.91 -0.48
N ALA A 314 -31.36 -9.30 0.39
CA ALA A 314 -31.03 -8.04 1.03
C ALA A 314 -29.98 -8.24 2.13
N ALA A 315 -28.95 -7.38 2.17
CA ALA A 315 -27.99 -7.31 3.26
C ALA A 315 -28.57 -6.51 4.45
N PRO A 316 -28.23 -6.86 5.70
CA PRO A 316 -28.65 -6.11 6.88
C PRO A 316 -27.88 -4.79 7.04
N SER A 317 -28.39 -3.93 7.92
CA SER A 317 -27.92 -2.57 8.19
C SER A 317 -26.44 -2.48 8.62
N GLY A 318 -25.61 -1.84 7.80
CA GLY A 318 -24.18 -1.59 8.09
C GLY A 318 -23.59 -0.49 7.20
N GLY A 319 -24.13 0.74 7.29
CA GLY A 319 -23.91 1.81 6.31
C GLY A 319 -22.44 2.23 6.07
N SER A 320 -21.58 2.17 7.09
CA SER A 320 -20.15 2.50 6.98
C SER A 320 -19.29 1.30 6.61
N ALA A 321 -19.44 0.16 7.30
CA ALA A 321 -18.66 -1.05 7.03
C ALA A 321 -18.89 -1.59 5.61
N GLN A 322 -20.13 -1.57 5.11
CA GLN A 322 -20.42 -1.96 3.74
C GLN A 322 -19.80 -1.00 2.71
N ALA A 323 -19.64 0.29 3.04
CA ALA A 323 -18.97 1.25 2.17
C ALA A 323 -17.46 0.95 2.04
N VAL A 324 -16.80 0.64 3.17
CA VAL A 324 -15.38 0.18 3.21
C VAL A 324 -15.19 -1.04 2.30
N LEU A 325 -16.04 -2.06 2.43
CA LEU A 325 -15.98 -3.26 1.60
C LEU A 325 -16.25 -2.96 0.12
N ASN A 326 -17.29 -2.18 -0.18
CA ASN A 326 -17.64 -1.82 -1.55
C ASN A 326 -16.53 -1.03 -2.25
N GLU A 327 -15.75 -0.23 -1.51
CA GLU A 327 -14.56 0.44 -2.05
C GLU A 327 -13.40 -0.56 -2.23
N ALA A 328 -13.08 -1.36 -1.20
CA ALA A 328 -12.05 -2.39 -1.25
C ALA A 328 -12.19 -3.32 -2.46
N TYR A 329 -13.40 -3.78 -2.76
CA TYR A 329 -13.67 -4.69 -3.89
C TYR A 329 -13.44 -4.06 -5.27
N LYS A 330 -13.47 -2.73 -5.42
CA LYS A 330 -13.19 -2.05 -6.72
C LYS A 330 -11.74 -2.20 -7.18
N HIS A 331 -10.83 -2.42 -6.23
CA HIS A 331 -9.39 -2.43 -6.48
C HIS A 331 -8.82 -3.84 -6.68
N LEU A 332 -9.65 -4.90 -6.66
CA LEU A 332 -9.18 -6.26 -6.98
C LEU A 332 -8.44 -6.28 -8.33
N GLY A 333 -7.24 -6.87 -8.35
CA GLY A 333 -6.36 -6.90 -9.51
C GLY A 333 -5.46 -5.66 -9.70
N ALA A 334 -5.56 -4.63 -8.85
CA ALA A 334 -4.60 -3.53 -8.84
C ALA A 334 -3.22 -4.03 -8.38
N SER A 335 -2.15 -3.66 -9.09
CA SER A 335 -0.80 -4.16 -8.81
C SER A 335 -0.25 -3.66 -7.49
N TYR A 336 0.48 -4.51 -6.76
CA TYR A 336 1.27 -4.05 -5.63
C TYR A 336 2.47 -3.21 -6.11
N VAL A 337 2.74 -2.11 -5.42
CA VAL A 337 3.98 -1.33 -5.51
C VAL A 337 4.31 -0.76 -4.14
N TRP A 338 5.49 -1.08 -3.59
CA TRP A 338 5.93 -0.51 -2.32
C TRP A 338 5.89 1.02 -2.30
N GLY A 339 5.20 1.59 -1.30
CA GLY A 339 5.02 3.03 -1.13
C GLY A 339 3.81 3.60 -1.86
N ALA A 340 3.02 2.82 -2.60
CA ALA A 340 1.89 3.34 -3.38
C ALA A 340 0.56 3.39 -2.60
N THR A 341 -0.23 4.43 -2.87
CA THR A 341 -1.51 4.74 -2.20
C THR A 341 -2.69 4.86 -3.17
N GLY A 342 -2.60 4.20 -4.33
CA GLY A 342 -3.71 4.14 -5.30
C GLY A 342 -3.71 5.18 -6.42
N PRO A 343 -4.83 5.29 -7.16
CA PRO A 343 -5.99 4.39 -7.13
C PRO A 343 -5.78 3.08 -7.92
N SER A 344 -4.67 2.97 -8.67
CA SER A 344 -4.40 1.84 -9.59
C SER A 344 -3.24 0.93 -9.16
N THR A 345 -2.52 1.29 -8.10
CA THR A 345 -1.36 0.57 -7.55
C THR A 345 -1.24 0.88 -6.07
N PHE A 346 -0.99 -0.11 -5.21
CA PHE A 346 -1.02 0.04 -3.75
C PHE A 346 0.12 -0.73 -3.07
N ASP A 347 0.52 -0.36 -1.86
CA ASP A 347 1.04 -1.32 -0.88
C ASP A 347 -0.03 -1.68 0.15
N CYS A 348 0.28 -2.55 1.11
CA CYS A 348 -0.71 -3.06 2.08
C CYS A 348 -1.40 -1.93 2.87
N SER A 349 -0.63 -0.99 3.42
CA SER A 349 -1.15 0.12 4.22
C SER A 349 -1.68 1.28 3.38
N GLY A 350 -1.16 1.49 2.17
CA GLY A 350 -1.70 2.46 1.21
C GLY A 350 -3.01 2.01 0.59
N PHE A 351 -3.27 0.70 0.49
CA PHE A 351 -4.57 0.15 0.12
C PHE A 351 -5.62 0.43 1.19
N THR A 352 -5.33 0.13 2.45
CA THR A 352 -6.25 0.37 3.58
C THR A 352 -6.48 1.86 3.82
N GLU A 353 -5.43 2.68 3.75
CA GLU A 353 -5.50 4.15 3.83
C GLU A 353 -6.46 4.71 2.78
N TYR A 354 -6.21 4.38 1.50
CA TYR A 354 -7.05 4.84 0.39
C TYR A 354 -8.51 4.41 0.56
N VAL A 355 -8.75 3.12 0.88
CA VAL A 355 -10.11 2.60 1.05
C VAL A 355 -10.85 3.31 2.18
N TYR A 356 -10.21 3.52 3.33
CA TYR A 356 -10.85 4.21 4.45
C TYR A 356 -11.09 5.70 4.16
N GLU A 357 -10.10 6.39 3.59
CA GLU A 357 -10.25 7.80 3.17
C GLU A 357 -11.40 7.96 2.18
N HIS A 358 -11.50 7.12 1.15
CA HIS A 358 -12.47 7.26 0.06
C HIS A 358 -13.87 6.75 0.39
N SER A 359 -14.01 5.80 1.33
CA SER A 359 -15.32 5.27 1.75
C SER A 359 -15.90 5.96 2.99
N THR A 360 -15.07 6.54 3.86
CA THR A 360 -15.49 7.09 5.16
C THR A 360 -14.96 8.49 5.47
N GLY A 361 -13.93 8.96 4.76
CA GLY A 361 -13.23 10.21 5.08
C GLY A 361 -12.30 10.13 6.30
N ILE A 362 -12.03 8.93 6.82
CA ILE A 362 -11.16 8.72 7.98
C ILE A 362 -9.73 8.49 7.51
N ASP A 363 -8.83 9.40 7.89
CA ASP A 363 -7.39 9.18 7.82
C ASP A 363 -6.97 8.16 8.90
N ILE A 364 -6.53 6.98 8.46
CA ILE A 364 -6.00 5.92 9.32
C ILE A 364 -4.46 5.92 9.41
N SER A 365 -3.81 6.96 8.91
CA SER A 365 -2.36 7.11 8.74
C SER A 365 -1.70 6.15 7.73
N ARG A 366 -0.51 6.53 7.27
CA ARG A 366 0.11 5.97 6.07
C ARG A 366 0.72 4.58 6.23
N THR A 367 1.27 4.23 7.40
CA THR A 367 2.09 3.02 7.55
C THR A 367 1.42 1.99 8.45
N THR A 368 1.69 0.71 8.23
CA THR A 368 1.16 -0.39 9.05
C THR A 368 1.41 -0.18 10.55
N TYR A 369 2.62 0.26 10.91
CA TYR A 369 3.02 0.59 12.29
C TYR A 369 2.27 1.77 12.92
N THR A 370 1.60 2.60 12.13
CA THR A 370 0.77 3.70 12.64
C THR A 370 -0.71 3.31 12.59
N GLN A 371 -1.15 2.65 11.51
CA GLN A 371 -2.49 2.02 11.39
C GLN A 371 -2.78 1.01 12.50
N ILE A 372 -1.78 0.24 12.94
CA ILE A 372 -1.94 -0.76 14.00
C ILE A 372 -2.30 -0.15 15.35
N ASP A 373 -2.24 1.18 15.52
CA ASP A 373 -2.69 1.90 16.71
C ASP A 373 -3.94 2.77 16.51
N VAL A 374 -4.49 2.83 15.30
CA VAL A 374 -5.74 3.57 15.02
C VAL A 374 -6.96 2.74 15.42
N GLY A 375 -7.96 3.38 16.02
CA GLY A 375 -9.23 2.75 16.37
C GLY A 375 -9.17 1.80 17.56
N ARG A 376 -10.27 1.07 17.78
CA ARG A 376 -10.44 0.16 18.93
C ARG A 376 -9.76 -1.18 18.64
N PRO A 377 -8.97 -1.76 19.57
CA PRO A 377 -8.49 -3.13 19.43
C PRO A 377 -9.66 -4.13 19.41
N VAL A 378 -9.53 -5.16 18.57
CA VAL A 378 -10.49 -6.24 18.38
C VAL A 378 -9.78 -7.58 18.56
N SER A 379 -10.42 -8.53 19.25
CA SER A 379 -9.94 -9.92 19.35
C SER A 379 -10.43 -10.75 18.15
N GLU A 380 -9.73 -11.83 17.83
CA GLU A 380 -10.01 -12.67 16.64
C GLU A 380 -11.46 -13.17 16.58
N ASP A 381 -12.03 -13.54 17.72
CA ASP A 381 -13.43 -13.98 17.89
C ASP A 381 -14.47 -12.86 17.70
N GLN A 382 -14.04 -11.60 17.70
CA GLN A 382 -14.88 -10.41 17.55
C GLN A 382 -14.74 -9.72 16.18
N LEU A 383 -13.98 -10.29 15.24
CA LEU A 383 -13.76 -9.73 13.91
C LEU A 383 -15.07 -9.54 13.13
N GLN A 384 -15.25 -8.34 12.59
CA GLN A 384 -16.40 -7.94 11.78
C GLN A 384 -15.93 -7.44 10.41
N PRO A 385 -16.66 -7.73 9.32
CA PRO A 385 -16.30 -7.25 7.99
C PRO A 385 -16.12 -5.73 7.98
N GLY A 386 -14.98 -5.28 7.44
CA GLY A 386 -14.50 -3.90 7.52
C GLY A 386 -13.31 -3.71 8.46
N ASP A 387 -13.16 -4.50 9.54
CA ASP A 387 -12.03 -4.35 10.47
C ASP A 387 -10.67 -4.48 9.78
N LEU A 388 -9.68 -3.68 10.20
CA LEU A 388 -8.29 -3.89 9.81
C LEU A 388 -7.74 -5.12 10.53
N VAL A 389 -7.13 -6.03 9.79
CA VAL A 389 -6.49 -7.23 10.32
C VAL A 389 -5.01 -7.26 9.97
N PHE A 390 -4.20 -7.59 10.97
CA PHE A 390 -2.74 -7.61 10.90
C PHE A 390 -2.29 -9.05 11.17
N PRO A 391 -1.82 -9.81 10.16
CA PRO A 391 -1.28 -11.14 10.36
C PRO A 391 0.09 -11.17 11.06
N HIS A 392 0.80 -10.04 10.98
CA HIS A 392 2.02 -9.72 11.74
C HIS A 392 2.13 -8.20 11.83
N ALA A 393 3.13 -7.68 12.53
CA ALA A 393 3.31 -6.23 12.72
C ALA A 393 3.45 -5.44 11.40
N GLY A 394 3.78 -6.14 10.29
CA GLY A 394 4.17 -5.52 9.03
C GLY A 394 3.34 -5.87 7.80
N HIS A 395 2.11 -6.30 8.01
CA HIS A 395 1.14 -6.41 6.93
C HIS A 395 -0.27 -6.13 7.45
N VAL A 396 -1.10 -5.54 6.60
CA VAL A 396 -2.50 -5.22 6.91
C VAL A 396 -3.41 -5.55 5.73
N GLY A 397 -4.61 -6.03 6.05
CA GLY A 397 -5.72 -6.19 5.13
C GLY A 397 -7.05 -5.75 5.76
N ILE A 398 -8.10 -5.71 4.95
CA ILE A 398 -9.47 -5.42 5.39
C ILE A 398 -10.22 -6.74 5.50
N TYR A 399 -10.69 -7.08 6.70
CA TYR A 399 -11.42 -8.32 6.93
C TYR A 399 -12.75 -8.32 6.16
N VAL A 400 -13.08 -9.43 5.49
CA VAL A 400 -14.32 -9.57 4.70
C VAL A 400 -15.25 -10.66 5.22
N GLY A 401 -14.92 -11.26 6.37
CA GLY A 401 -15.66 -12.38 6.95
C GLY A 401 -15.05 -13.74 6.60
N ASN A 402 -15.52 -14.79 7.28
CA ASN A 402 -15.13 -16.19 7.05
C ASN A 402 -13.60 -16.45 7.08
N GLY A 403 -12.86 -15.74 7.93
CA GLY A 403 -11.40 -15.88 8.01
C GLY A 403 -10.63 -15.31 6.81
N GLN A 404 -11.25 -14.45 6.00
CA GLN A 404 -10.64 -13.85 4.81
C GLN A 404 -10.48 -12.34 4.93
N MET A 405 -9.53 -11.80 4.18
CA MET A 405 -9.28 -10.37 4.02
C MET A 405 -9.06 -10.01 2.54
N ILE A 406 -9.35 -8.75 2.18
CA ILE A 406 -8.79 -8.13 0.97
C ILE A 406 -7.49 -7.44 1.38
N HIS A 407 -6.42 -7.71 0.65
CA HIS A 407 -5.10 -7.13 0.90
C HIS A 407 -4.31 -6.95 -0.39
N ALA A 408 -3.37 -6.00 -0.38
CA ALA A 408 -2.27 -5.93 -1.33
C ALA A 408 -1.06 -6.60 -0.64
N PRO A 409 -0.66 -7.85 -1.00
CA PRO A 409 0.27 -8.62 -0.18
C PRO A 409 1.73 -8.15 -0.25
N GLN A 410 2.30 -8.10 -1.45
CA GLN A 410 3.74 -7.94 -1.70
C GLN A 410 4.03 -7.54 -3.14
N THR A 411 5.22 -7.02 -3.43
CA THR A 411 5.61 -6.68 -4.81
C THR A 411 5.56 -7.89 -5.74
N GLY A 412 5.07 -7.66 -6.97
CA GLY A 412 4.85 -8.70 -7.97
C GLY A 412 3.46 -9.32 -7.92
N ASP A 413 2.65 -9.01 -6.90
CA ASP A 413 1.29 -9.53 -6.75
C ASP A 413 0.22 -8.43 -6.98
N VAL A 414 -1.03 -8.74 -6.68
CA VAL A 414 -2.19 -7.83 -6.80
C VAL A 414 -3.03 -7.79 -5.53
N VAL A 415 -3.82 -6.72 -5.40
CA VAL A 415 -4.95 -6.67 -4.47
C VAL A 415 -5.86 -7.88 -4.73
N LYS A 416 -6.01 -8.76 -3.74
CA LYS A 416 -6.79 -10.00 -3.84
C LYS A 416 -7.51 -10.33 -2.55
N VAL A 417 -8.47 -11.25 -2.61
CA VAL A 417 -9.04 -11.90 -1.43
C VAL A 417 -8.12 -13.07 -1.05
N GLY A 418 -7.72 -13.15 0.21
CA GLY A 418 -6.90 -14.23 0.76
C GLY A 418 -7.28 -14.58 2.19
N PRO A 419 -6.81 -15.71 2.73
CA PRO A 419 -7.00 -16.06 4.12
C PRO A 419 -6.23 -15.11 5.05
N VAL A 420 -6.78 -14.85 6.23
CA VAL A 420 -6.02 -14.32 7.37
C VAL A 420 -5.17 -15.48 7.89
N TYR A 421 -3.91 -15.53 7.47
CA TYR A 421 -3.01 -16.68 7.64
C TYR A 421 -2.37 -16.77 9.04
N ASN A 422 -2.45 -15.70 9.83
CA ASN A 422 -2.09 -15.64 11.24
C ASN A 422 -2.88 -14.48 11.89
N PHE A 423 -3.02 -14.46 13.21
CA PHE A 423 -3.59 -13.33 13.95
C PHE A 423 -2.52 -12.69 14.84
N TYR A 424 -2.15 -11.44 14.55
CA TYR A 424 -1.25 -10.64 15.39
C TYR A 424 -2.01 -9.49 16.07
N ALA A 425 -2.82 -8.74 15.31
CA ALA A 425 -3.71 -7.72 15.85
C ALA A 425 -4.92 -7.48 14.92
N ALA A 426 -5.94 -6.80 15.45
CA ALA A 426 -7.01 -6.23 14.64
C ALA A 426 -7.51 -4.91 15.24
N ARG A 427 -7.97 -4.01 14.35
CA ARG A 427 -8.44 -2.67 14.71
C ARG A 427 -9.77 -2.35 14.03
N ARG A 428 -10.75 -1.91 14.83
CA ARG A 428 -12.02 -1.38 14.38
C ARG A 428 -11.99 0.13 14.36
N ILE A 429 -12.16 0.68 13.16
CA ILE A 429 -12.13 2.12 12.88
C ILE A 429 -13.54 2.76 13.04
N LEU A 430 -14.60 1.95 12.93
CA LEU A 430 -16.00 2.36 12.83
C LEU A 430 -16.85 2.03 14.08
#